data_AF-A0A6G8PZD7-F1
#
_entry.id   AF-A0A6G8PZD7-F1
#
_cell.length_a   1.000
_cell.length_b   1.000
_cell.length_c   1.000
_cell.angle_alpha   90.00
_cell.angle_beta   90.00
_cell.angle_gamma   90.00
#
_symmetry.space_group_name_H-M   'P 1'
#
loop_
_entity.id
_entity.type
_entity.pdbx_description
1 polymer ?
#
loop_
_entity_poly.entity_id
_entity_poly.type
_entity_poly.pdbx_seq_one_letter_code
_entity_poly.pdbx_strand_id
1 'polypeptide(L)'
;MKTGETGSIHAALAPPLDVPTLLGEVPELSLAEGQSQGPFHHLDTLGHTLEVVRRVEAELEERRLGARVGEEAREGLRLVGLLHDVAKPVTRTEFEGRAIFVAHDTLGARLAHGICRRLGLSARLTDLVTTITALHLKIGFMGNERSDYPPERLVRAAGPFGEELAVLCWADRLAAQGPRLKDEHIERHRELCVEFLRRYRGAEPGPETDYATLAKGLGLPSGADAGYAAGRIRLLVSRGLGEDEARVRAAALLGLDLRR
;
A
#
# COMPACT_ATOMS: atom_id res chain seq x y z
N MET A 1 -27.08 -2.64 9.75
CA MET A 1 -26.92 -1.71 8.62
C MET A 1 -26.35 -0.41 9.17
N LYS A 2 -25.01 -0.32 9.27
CA LYS A 2 -24.30 0.91 9.64
C LYS A 2 -23.63 1.43 8.36
N THR A 3 -24.35 2.22 7.58
CA THR A 3 -23.86 2.84 6.35
C THR A 3 -23.32 4.25 6.59
N GLY A 4 -22.84 4.54 7.81
CA GLY A 4 -22.46 5.88 8.25
C GLY A 4 -21.01 6.07 8.71
N GLU A 5 -20.17 5.02 8.72
CA GLU A 5 -18.82 5.08 9.34
C GLU A 5 -17.68 5.34 8.33
N THR A 6 -17.82 4.96 7.05
CA THR A 6 -16.79 5.22 6.01
C THR A 6 -16.56 6.70 5.73
N GLY A 7 -17.59 7.53 5.82
CA GLY A 7 -17.47 8.97 5.59
C GLY A 7 -16.57 9.67 6.62
N SER A 8 -16.45 9.12 7.84
CA SER A 8 -15.67 9.73 8.92
C SER A 8 -14.17 9.67 8.64
N ILE A 9 -13.65 8.53 8.20
CA ILE A 9 -12.21 8.39 7.91
C ILE A 9 -11.78 9.20 6.68
N HIS A 10 -12.60 9.24 5.63
CA HIS A 10 -12.27 10.03 4.44
C HIS A 10 -12.29 11.54 4.72
N ALA A 11 -13.23 12.00 5.55
CA ALA A 11 -13.24 13.39 6.02
C ALA A 11 -12.03 13.71 6.90
N ALA A 12 -11.64 12.80 7.81
CA ALA A 12 -10.48 12.97 8.68
C ALA A 12 -9.14 12.96 7.93
N LEU A 13 -9.09 12.34 6.75
CA LEU A 13 -7.94 12.34 5.84
C LEU A 13 -7.86 13.59 4.96
N ALA A 14 -8.91 14.42 4.90
CA ALA A 14 -8.86 15.68 4.16
C ALA A 14 -7.99 16.70 4.92
N PRO A 15 -7.26 17.61 4.24
CA PRO A 15 -6.53 18.67 4.92
C PRO A 15 -7.45 19.70 5.59
N PRO A 16 -7.17 20.13 6.84
CA PRO A 16 -6.16 19.61 7.74
C PRO A 16 -6.56 18.25 8.36
N LEU A 17 -5.59 17.34 8.53
CA LEU A 17 -5.84 16.00 9.07
C LEU A 17 -6.42 16.06 10.49
N ASP A 18 -7.50 15.31 10.74
CA ASP A 18 -8.11 15.12 12.07
C ASP A 18 -7.53 13.87 12.73
N VAL A 19 -6.36 14.04 13.37
CA VAL A 19 -5.60 12.94 13.98
C VAL A 19 -6.39 12.19 15.06
N PRO A 20 -7.10 12.85 16.01
CA PRO A 20 -7.96 12.15 16.97
C PRO A 20 -8.98 11.21 16.31
N THR A 21 -9.67 11.66 15.26
CA THR A 21 -10.62 10.82 14.52
C THR A 21 -9.90 9.68 13.79
N LEU A 22 -8.75 9.94 13.17
CA LEU A 22 -7.95 8.88 12.53
C LEU A 22 -7.52 7.79 13.51
N LEU A 23 -7.08 8.15 14.72
CA LEU A 23 -6.71 7.18 15.76
C LEU A 23 -7.92 6.45 16.35
N GLY A 24 -9.10 7.07 16.36
CA GLY A 24 -10.35 6.40 16.74
C GLY A 24 -10.80 5.36 15.71
N GLU A 25 -10.70 5.70 14.42
CA GLU A 25 -11.05 4.81 13.30
C GLU A 25 -9.98 3.75 13.03
N VAL A 26 -8.70 4.04 13.30
CA VAL A 26 -7.56 3.14 13.10
C VAL A 26 -6.68 3.09 14.36
N PRO A 27 -7.16 2.47 15.45
CA PRO A 27 -6.43 2.40 16.72
C PRO A 27 -5.07 1.69 16.60
N GLU A 28 -4.87 0.85 15.58
CA GLU A 28 -3.60 0.18 15.30
C GLU A 28 -2.44 1.18 15.10
N LEU A 29 -2.73 2.41 14.64
CA LEU A 29 -1.73 3.47 14.44
C LEU A 29 -1.16 4.02 15.75
N SER A 30 -1.86 3.87 16.87
CA SER A 30 -1.35 4.31 18.18
C SER A 30 -0.05 3.60 18.56
N LEU A 31 0.18 2.39 18.05
CA LEU A 31 1.42 1.64 18.28
C LEU A 31 2.65 2.28 17.60
N ALA A 32 2.43 3.18 16.64
CA ALA A 32 3.48 3.90 15.94
C ALA A 32 3.90 5.19 16.66
N GLU A 33 3.14 5.64 17.67
CA GLU A 33 3.44 6.85 18.44
C GLU A 33 4.72 6.66 19.27
N GLY A 34 5.65 7.61 19.16
CA GLY A 34 6.94 7.57 19.85
C GLY A 34 7.90 6.48 19.36
N GLN A 35 7.51 5.68 18.36
CA GLN A 35 8.39 4.66 17.79
C GLN A 35 9.49 5.32 16.95
N SER A 36 10.73 5.20 17.41
CA SER A 36 11.88 5.73 16.69
C SER A 36 12.11 5.01 15.36
N GLN A 37 12.60 5.78 14.39
CA GLN A 37 12.95 5.31 13.05
C GLN A 37 14.46 5.42 12.81
N GLY A 38 14.92 4.84 11.69
CA GLY A 38 16.31 4.95 11.27
C GLY A 38 16.70 6.37 10.85
N PRO A 39 18.00 6.66 10.67
CA PRO A 39 18.54 8.02 10.51
C PRO A 39 18.16 8.73 9.20
N PHE A 40 17.42 8.07 8.33
CA PHE A 40 16.78 8.69 7.17
C PHE A 40 15.48 9.41 7.53
N HIS A 41 14.97 9.25 8.76
CA HIS A 41 13.73 9.83 9.24
C HIS A 41 14.01 10.88 10.32
N HIS A 42 13.24 11.98 10.30
CA HIS A 42 13.28 13.05 11.30
C HIS A 42 12.09 13.00 12.27
N LEU A 43 11.06 12.21 11.94
CA LEU A 43 9.86 12.00 12.75
C LEU A 43 9.85 10.58 13.34
N ASP A 44 8.99 10.35 14.32
CA ASP A 44 8.61 9.01 14.73
C ASP A 44 7.72 8.35 13.67
N THR A 45 7.45 7.04 13.81
CA THR A 45 6.69 6.28 12.81
C THR A 45 5.31 6.91 12.54
N LEU A 46 4.57 7.35 13.57
CA LEU A 46 3.26 7.99 13.38
C LEU A 46 3.39 9.34 12.66
N GLY A 47 4.33 10.19 13.09
CA GLY A 47 4.58 11.48 12.47
C GLY A 47 4.98 11.36 11.00
N HIS A 48 5.83 10.39 10.68
CA HIS A 48 6.18 10.03 9.30
C HIS A 48 4.94 9.62 8.51
N THR A 49 4.13 8.70 9.02
CA THR A 49 2.87 8.28 8.36
C THR A 49 1.97 9.46 8.04
N LEU A 50 1.76 10.40 8.97
CA LEU A 50 0.94 11.59 8.74
C LEU A 50 1.58 12.53 7.71
N GLU A 51 2.90 12.64 7.70
CA GLU A 51 3.63 13.40 6.68
C GLU A 51 3.53 12.75 5.30
N VAL A 52 3.55 11.41 5.18
CA VAL A 52 3.29 10.71 3.92
C VAL A 52 1.92 11.08 3.36
N VAL A 53 0.87 11.12 4.19
CA VAL A 53 -0.48 11.53 3.74
C VAL A 53 -0.46 12.96 3.20
N ARG A 54 0.22 13.89 3.88
CA ARG A 54 0.40 15.28 3.39
C ARG A 54 1.15 15.34 2.06
N ARG A 55 2.20 14.53 1.90
CA ARG A 55 2.99 14.47 0.66
C ARG A 55 2.24 13.82 -0.50
N VAL A 56 1.40 12.84 -0.22
CA VAL A 56 0.46 12.27 -1.21
C VAL A 56 -0.46 13.37 -1.72
N GLU A 57 -1.07 14.16 -0.83
CA GLU A 57 -1.96 15.25 -1.23
C GLU A 57 -1.24 16.28 -2.10
N ALA A 58 -0.07 16.75 -1.66
CA ALA A 58 0.74 17.70 -2.42
C ALA A 58 1.10 17.17 -3.82
N GLU A 59 1.49 15.89 -3.93
CA GLU A 59 1.81 15.30 -5.24
C GLU A 59 0.55 15.14 -6.13
N LEU A 60 -0.62 14.86 -5.57
CA LEU A 60 -1.88 14.79 -6.33
C LEU A 60 -2.31 16.16 -6.89
N GLU A 61 -1.98 17.24 -6.19
CA GLU A 61 -2.21 18.62 -6.61
C GLU A 61 -1.16 19.10 -7.63
N GLU A 62 0.12 18.97 -7.29
CA GLU A 62 1.24 19.51 -8.05
C GLU A 62 1.66 18.65 -9.24
N ARG A 63 1.42 17.34 -9.16
CA ARG A 63 1.72 16.33 -10.20
C ARG A 63 3.17 16.35 -10.69
N ARG A 64 4.14 16.51 -9.78
CA ARG A 64 5.58 16.64 -10.11
C ARG A 64 6.17 15.39 -10.80
N LEU A 65 5.64 14.21 -10.51
CA LEU A 65 5.99 12.96 -11.18
C LEU A 65 5.28 12.78 -12.54
N GLY A 66 4.22 13.55 -12.80
CA GLY A 66 3.35 13.34 -13.95
C GLY A 66 2.53 12.04 -13.87
N ALA A 67 2.23 11.55 -12.67
CA ALA A 67 1.35 10.41 -12.45
C ALA A 67 -0.10 10.73 -12.83
N ARG A 68 -0.84 9.74 -13.32
CA ARG A 68 -2.22 9.87 -13.82
C ARG A 68 -3.21 9.20 -12.88
N VAL A 69 -3.44 9.82 -11.72
CA VAL A 69 -4.36 9.32 -10.68
C VAL A 69 -5.75 9.91 -10.89
N GLY A 70 -6.76 9.04 -11.05
CA GLY A 70 -8.17 9.42 -11.16
C GLY A 70 -8.76 9.88 -9.83
N GLU A 71 -9.88 10.60 -9.86
CA GLU A 71 -10.49 11.20 -8.67
C GLU A 71 -10.90 10.17 -7.61
N GLU A 72 -11.54 9.07 -8.02
CA GLU A 72 -11.92 7.95 -7.13
C GLU A 72 -10.71 7.33 -6.41
N ALA A 73 -9.53 7.33 -7.05
CA ALA A 73 -8.31 6.75 -6.48
C ALA A 73 -7.62 7.69 -5.47
N ARG A 74 -7.92 9.00 -5.48
CA ARG A 74 -7.29 9.98 -4.57
C ARG A 74 -7.60 9.69 -3.12
N GLU A 75 -8.86 9.41 -2.81
CA GLU A 75 -9.31 9.07 -1.46
C GLU A 75 -8.64 7.79 -0.97
N GLY A 76 -8.55 6.79 -1.84
CA GLY A 76 -7.85 5.55 -1.53
C GLY A 76 -6.36 5.74 -1.32
N LEU A 77 -5.73 6.67 -2.04
CA LEU A 77 -4.30 6.90 -1.91
C LEU A 77 -3.91 7.56 -0.58
N ARG A 78 -4.76 8.47 -0.05
CA ARG A 78 -4.59 9.00 1.31
C ARG A 78 -4.66 7.88 2.35
N LEU A 79 -5.62 6.98 2.20
CA LEU A 79 -5.74 5.81 3.08
C LEU A 79 -4.55 4.86 2.95
N VAL A 80 -4.01 4.67 1.74
CA VAL A 80 -2.76 3.91 1.55
C VAL A 80 -1.61 4.59 2.29
N GLY A 81 -1.47 5.92 2.18
CA GLY A 81 -0.47 6.69 2.93
C GLY A 81 -0.58 6.48 4.44
N LEU A 82 -1.81 6.45 4.97
CA LEU A 82 -2.07 6.17 6.38
C LEU A 82 -1.66 4.75 6.81
N LEU A 83 -1.81 3.76 5.91
CA LEU A 83 -1.66 2.33 6.24
C LEU A 83 -0.37 1.67 5.73
N HIS A 84 0.45 2.35 4.93
CA HIS A 84 1.60 1.74 4.25
C HIS A 84 2.58 1.05 5.21
N ASP A 85 2.71 1.60 6.41
CA ASP A 85 3.64 1.16 7.45
C ASP A 85 2.96 0.66 8.74
N VAL A 86 1.66 0.33 8.67
CA VAL A 86 0.86 -0.06 9.85
C VAL A 86 1.45 -1.25 10.62
N ALA A 87 2.27 -2.08 9.97
CA ALA A 87 2.93 -3.22 10.62
C ALA A 87 4.34 -2.93 11.17
N LYS A 88 4.94 -1.74 10.95
CA LYS A 88 6.26 -1.40 11.51
C LYS A 88 6.30 -1.61 13.04
N PRO A 89 5.28 -1.21 13.83
CA PRO A 89 5.28 -1.44 15.27
C PRO A 89 5.48 -2.89 15.70
N VAL A 90 4.74 -3.80 15.07
CA VAL A 90 4.70 -5.22 15.44
C VAL A 90 5.77 -6.07 14.74
N THR A 91 6.52 -5.49 13.79
CA THR A 91 7.63 -6.15 13.07
C THR A 91 9.00 -5.58 13.41
N ARG A 92 9.06 -4.60 14.31
CA ARG A 92 10.31 -4.01 14.78
C ARG A 92 11.11 -5.07 15.53
N THR A 93 12.32 -5.32 15.05
CA THR A 93 13.35 -6.03 15.79
C THR A 93 14.65 -5.23 15.73
N GLU A 94 15.58 -5.53 16.62
CA GLU A 94 16.89 -4.91 16.66
C GLU A 94 17.96 -5.90 16.19
N PHE A 95 18.83 -5.45 15.30
CA PHE A 95 19.97 -6.23 14.82
C PHE A 95 21.19 -5.32 14.77
N GLU A 96 22.26 -5.68 15.49
CA GLU A 96 23.49 -4.90 15.60
C GLU A 96 23.26 -3.41 15.96
N GLY A 97 22.33 -3.17 16.90
CA GLY A 97 21.99 -1.81 17.35
C GLY A 97 21.18 -0.98 16.35
N ARG A 98 20.65 -1.59 15.28
CA ARG A 98 19.78 -0.95 14.29
C ARG A 98 18.38 -1.56 14.32
N ALA A 99 17.37 -0.70 14.29
CA ALA A 99 16.00 -1.15 14.09
C ALA A 99 15.81 -1.67 12.66
N ILE A 100 15.25 -2.87 12.53
CA ILE A 100 14.87 -3.49 11.26
C ILE A 100 13.40 -3.95 11.34
N PHE A 101 12.72 -3.93 10.19
CA PHE A 101 11.28 -4.20 10.08
C PHE A 101 11.05 -5.31 9.05
N VAL A 102 11.24 -6.56 9.46
CA VAL A 102 11.20 -7.69 8.52
C VAL A 102 9.75 -7.99 8.14
N ALA A 103 9.49 -8.09 6.83
CA ALA A 103 8.17 -8.42 6.26
C ALA A 103 7.00 -7.49 6.65
N HIS A 104 7.28 -6.26 7.08
CA HIS A 104 6.24 -5.28 7.45
C HIS A 104 5.34 -4.91 6.26
N ASP A 105 5.83 -4.98 5.03
CA ASP A 105 5.02 -4.80 3.83
C ASP A 105 3.91 -5.87 3.72
N THR A 106 4.29 -7.15 3.87
CA THR A 106 3.39 -8.29 3.72
C THR A 106 2.43 -8.42 4.89
N LEU A 107 2.93 -8.26 6.13
CA LEU A 107 2.07 -8.21 7.31
C LEU A 107 1.18 -6.96 7.30
N GLY A 108 1.72 -5.82 6.86
CA GLY A 108 1.00 -4.55 6.72
C GLY A 108 -0.20 -4.70 5.80
N ALA A 109 -0.05 -5.35 4.64
CA ALA A 109 -1.18 -5.61 3.75
C ALA A 109 -2.27 -6.47 4.39
N ARG A 110 -1.91 -7.42 5.26
CA ARG A 110 -2.88 -8.24 6.01
C ARG A 110 -3.58 -7.45 7.11
N LEU A 111 -2.87 -6.60 7.84
CA LEU A 111 -3.47 -5.71 8.83
C LEU A 111 -4.39 -4.68 8.17
N ALA A 112 -3.94 -4.10 7.05
CA ALA A 112 -4.73 -3.20 6.23
C ALA A 112 -6.02 -3.85 5.74
N HIS A 113 -6.00 -5.12 5.31
CA HIS A 113 -7.23 -5.87 4.98
C HIS A 113 -8.21 -5.93 6.16
N GLY A 114 -7.73 -6.23 7.37
CA GLY A 114 -8.56 -6.23 8.57
C GLY A 114 -9.20 -4.87 8.85
N ILE A 115 -8.43 -3.78 8.68
CA ILE A 115 -8.91 -2.41 8.82
C ILE A 115 -9.93 -2.07 7.73
N CYS A 116 -9.65 -2.36 6.46
CA CYS A 116 -10.58 -2.15 5.34
C CYS A 116 -11.89 -2.90 5.54
N ARG A 117 -11.84 -4.14 6.06
CA ARG A 117 -13.02 -4.93 6.38
C ARG A 117 -13.81 -4.32 7.53
N ARG A 118 -13.14 -3.82 8.58
CA ARG A 118 -13.79 -3.14 9.72
C ARG A 118 -14.45 -1.83 9.29
N LEU A 119 -13.82 -1.08 8.39
CA LEU A 119 -14.36 0.14 7.80
C LEU A 119 -15.43 -0.13 6.74
N GLY A 120 -15.60 -1.37 6.26
CA GLY A 120 -16.60 -1.70 5.25
C GLY A 120 -16.28 -1.18 3.84
N LEU A 121 -14.99 -1.11 3.48
CA LEU A 121 -14.55 -0.58 2.19
C LEU A 121 -14.93 -1.50 1.02
N SER A 122 -15.04 -0.90 -0.17
CA SER A 122 -15.31 -1.63 -1.40
C SER A 122 -14.15 -2.57 -1.77
N ALA A 123 -14.42 -3.53 -2.65
CA ALA A 123 -13.41 -4.46 -3.13
C ALA A 123 -12.27 -3.73 -3.85
N ARG A 124 -12.60 -2.78 -4.73
CA ARG A 124 -11.57 -2.02 -5.47
C ARG A 124 -10.69 -1.17 -4.55
N LEU A 125 -11.29 -0.50 -3.58
CA LEU A 125 -10.55 0.31 -2.60
C LEU A 125 -9.66 -0.57 -1.71
N THR A 126 -10.15 -1.72 -1.29
CA THR A 126 -9.36 -2.67 -0.49
C THR A 126 -8.23 -3.28 -1.31
N ASP A 127 -8.45 -3.59 -2.60
CA ASP A 127 -7.38 -4.08 -3.49
C ASP A 127 -6.29 -3.02 -3.65
N LEU A 128 -6.66 -1.76 -3.90
CA LEU A 128 -5.74 -0.62 -3.98
C LEU A 128 -4.88 -0.51 -2.72
N VAL A 129 -5.52 -0.42 -1.55
CA VAL A 129 -4.83 -0.27 -0.25
C VAL A 129 -3.88 -1.44 -0.02
N THR A 130 -4.39 -2.67 -0.09
CA THR A 130 -3.61 -3.85 0.31
C THR A 130 -2.50 -4.18 -0.70
N THR A 131 -2.72 -3.96 -2.00
CA THR A 131 -1.70 -4.14 -3.04
C THR A 131 -0.58 -3.13 -2.89
N ILE A 132 -0.90 -1.84 -2.73
CA ILE A 132 0.15 -0.83 -2.61
C ILE A 132 0.89 -0.98 -1.27
N THR A 133 0.21 -1.26 -0.16
CA THR A 133 0.90 -1.57 1.12
C THR A 133 1.87 -2.74 0.97
N ALA A 134 1.54 -3.78 0.20
CA ALA A 134 2.46 -4.89 -0.06
C ALA A 134 3.65 -4.52 -0.98
N LEU A 135 3.52 -3.45 -1.77
CA LEU A 135 4.48 -3.05 -2.80
C LEU A 135 5.21 -1.72 -2.50
N HIS A 136 4.90 -1.03 -1.41
CA HIS A 136 5.29 0.37 -1.18
C HIS A 136 6.82 0.63 -1.18
N LEU A 137 7.64 -0.39 -0.94
CA LEU A 137 9.10 -0.28 -1.01
C LEU A 137 9.69 -0.61 -2.38
N LYS A 138 8.94 -1.30 -3.24
CA LYS A 138 9.52 -2.10 -4.33
C LYS A 138 10.12 -1.25 -5.46
N ILE A 139 9.60 -0.05 -5.73
CA ILE A 139 10.21 0.87 -6.69
C ILE A 139 11.64 1.22 -6.25
N GLY A 140 11.88 1.45 -4.95
CA GLY A 140 13.20 1.75 -4.41
C GLY A 140 14.23 0.61 -4.57
N PHE A 141 13.75 -0.63 -4.82
CA PHE A 141 14.58 -1.82 -4.94
C PHE A 141 14.57 -2.45 -6.33
N MET A 142 13.83 -1.90 -7.31
CA MET A 142 13.63 -2.57 -8.60
C MET A 142 14.90 -2.71 -9.44
N GLY A 143 15.92 -1.87 -9.20
CA GLY A 143 17.25 -1.97 -9.83
C GLY A 143 18.22 -2.91 -9.11
N ASN A 144 17.82 -3.54 -8.00
CA ASN A 144 18.67 -4.47 -7.26
C ASN A 144 18.51 -5.89 -7.82
N GLU A 145 19.62 -6.54 -8.18
CA GLU A 145 19.65 -7.92 -8.71
C GLU A 145 19.03 -8.95 -7.76
N ARG A 146 19.03 -8.69 -6.45
CA ARG A 146 18.43 -9.54 -5.42
C ARG A 146 16.98 -9.20 -5.11
N SER A 147 16.36 -8.26 -5.83
CA SER A 147 14.97 -7.88 -5.61
C SER A 147 14.02 -8.98 -6.05
N ASP A 148 13.08 -9.33 -5.18
CA ASP A 148 11.94 -10.19 -5.52
C ASP A 148 10.93 -9.52 -6.47
N TYR A 149 11.15 -8.26 -6.84
CA TYR A 149 10.34 -7.50 -7.80
C TYR A 149 11.25 -6.72 -8.77
N PRO A 150 11.81 -7.39 -9.80
CA PRO A 150 12.37 -6.68 -10.94
C PRO A 150 11.27 -5.86 -11.65
N PRO A 151 11.63 -4.87 -12.49
CA PRO A 151 10.67 -3.88 -12.98
C PRO A 151 9.46 -4.49 -13.70
N GLU A 152 9.66 -5.52 -14.53
CA GLU A 152 8.60 -6.18 -15.31
C GLU A 152 7.63 -6.94 -14.39
N ARG A 153 8.15 -7.54 -13.31
CA ARG A 153 7.31 -8.20 -12.30
C ARG A 153 6.55 -7.16 -11.50
N LEU A 154 7.20 -6.05 -11.12
CA LEU A 154 6.56 -5.00 -10.34
C LEU A 154 5.39 -4.37 -11.10
N VAL A 155 5.54 -4.14 -12.40
CA VAL A 155 4.46 -3.66 -13.28
C VAL A 155 3.26 -4.62 -13.25
N ARG A 156 3.48 -5.92 -13.43
CA ARG A 156 2.39 -6.92 -13.35
C ARG A 156 1.76 -7.00 -11.96
N ALA A 157 2.59 -6.90 -10.92
CA ALA A 157 2.15 -6.96 -9.52
C ALA A 157 1.29 -5.76 -9.12
N ALA A 158 1.65 -4.56 -9.58
CA ALA A 158 0.91 -3.33 -9.36
C ALA A 158 -0.48 -3.37 -10.02
N GLY A 159 -0.63 -4.10 -11.14
CA GLY A 159 -1.92 -4.25 -11.83
C GLY A 159 -2.47 -2.89 -12.24
N PRO A 160 -3.72 -2.53 -11.89
CA PRO A 160 -4.29 -1.23 -12.26
C PRO A 160 -3.73 -0.05 -11.43
N PHE A 161 -2.89 -0.29 -10.42
CA PHE A 161 -2.50 0.70 -9.40
C PHE A 161 -1.08 1.24 -9.56
N GLY A 162 -0.50 1.16 -10.76
CA GLY A 162 0.88 1.59 -11.00
C GLY A 162 1.07 3.10 -10.79
N GLU A 163 0.11 3.92 -11.20
CA GLU A 163 0.20 5.39 -11.05
C GLU A 163 0.18 5.76 -9.56
N GLU A 164 -0.72 5.15 -8.78
CA GLU A 164 -0.88 5.32 -7.34
C GLU A 164 0.34 4.81 -6.57
N LEU A 165 0.90 3.65 -6.95
CA LEU A 165 2.12 3.11 -6.34
C LEU A 165 3.29 4.09 -6.48
N ALA A 166 3.46 4.69 -7.66
CA ALA A 166 4.53 5.66 -7.90
C ALA A 166 4.37 6.91 -7.03
N VAL A 167 3.14 7.44 -6.91
CA VAL A 167 2.84 8.59 -6.05
C VAL A 167 3.14 8.28 -4.59
N LEU A 168 2.68 7.13 -4.07
CA LEU A 168 2.98 6.76 -2.69
C LEU A 168 4.49 6.62 -2.45
N CYS A 169 5.21 5.87 -3.29
CA CYS A 169 6.64 5.66 -3.12
C CYS A 169 7.42 6.98 -3.12
N TRP A 170 6.98 7.96 -3.91
CA TRP A 170 7.57 9.28 -3.95
C TRP A 170 7.23 10.13 -2.72
N ALA A 171 5.96 10.13 -2.31
CA ALA A 171 5.51 10.80 -1.11
C ALA A 171 6.23 10.28 0.15
N ASP A 172 6.40 8.95 0.27
CA ASP A 172 7.13 8.29 1.35
C ASP A 172 8.60 8.74 1.41
N ARG A 173 9.27 8.77 0.26
CA ARG A 173 10.65 9.29 0.15
C ARG A 173 10.75 10.74 0.60
N LEU A 174 9.79 11.59 0.22
CA LEU A 174 9.77 13.00 0.57
C LEU A 174 9.43 13.23 2.05
N ALA A 175 8.71 12.33 2.71
CA ALA A 175 8.33 12.47 4.12
C ALA A 175 9.50 12.19 5.07
N ALA A 176 10.46 11.34 4.69
CA ALA A 176 11.50 10.88 5.59
C ALA A 176 12.37 12.04 6.15
N GLN A 177 12.89 12.96 5.32
CA GLN A 177 13.65 14.20 5.68
C GLN A 177 14.69 14.10 6.83
N GLY A 178 15.22 12.90 7.13
CA GLY A 178 16.23 12.73 8.17
C GLY A 178 17.62 13.17 7.72
N PRO A 179 18.57 13.34 8.66
CA PRO A 179 19.90 13.91 8.38
C PRO A 179 20.77 13.10 7.40
N ARG A 180 20.44 11.81 7.16
CA ARG A 180 21.11 10.98 6.14
C ARG A 180 20.44 11.01 4.78
N LEU A 181 19.22 11.54 4.68
CA LEU A 181 18.58 11.79 3.40
C LEU A 181 19.26 13.00 2.76
N LYS A 182 19.62 12.87 1.49
CA LYS A 182 20.34 13.88 0.72
C LYS A 182 19.60 14.07 -0.60
N ASP A 183 19.81 15.19 -1.25
CA ASP A 183 19.18 15.51 -2.54
C ASP A 183 19.46 14.44 -3.60
N GLU A 184 20.68 13.87 -3.62
CA GLU A 184 21.05 12.75 -4.51
C GLU A 184 20.18 11.50 -4.30
N HIS A 185 19.74 11.23 -3.06
CA HIS A 185 18.85 10.11 -2.75
C HIS A 185 17.42 10.40 -3.21
N ILE A 186 16.98 11.65 -3.10
CA ILE A 186 15.65 12.10 -3.53
C ILE A 186 15.58 12.03 -5.05
N GLU A 187 16.55 12.60 -5.78
CA GLU A 187 16.54 12.61 -7.24
C GLU A 187 16.66 11.20 -7.81
N ARG A 188 17.54 10.34 -7.26
CA ARG A 188 17.61 8.93 -7.68
C ARG A 188 16.27 8.23 -7.51
N HIS A 189 15.57 8.46 -6.40
CA HIS A 189 14.27 7.82 -6.16
C HIS A 189 13.19 8.37 -7.08
N ARG A 190 13.27 9.65 -7.44
CA ARG A 190 12.42 10.27 -8.46
C ARG A 190 12.63 9.62 -9.83
N GLU A 191 13.88 9.44 -10.24
CA GLU A 191 14.25 8.75 -11.49
C GLU A 191 13.67 7.32 -11.51
N LEU A 192 13.79 6.57 -10.40
CA LEU A 192 13.19 5.24 -10.27
C LEU A 192 11.66 5.27 -10.44
N CYS A 193 10.96 6.24 -9.84
CA CYS A 193 9.51 6.38 -9.99
C CYS A 193 9.13 6.70 -11.45
N VAL A 194 9.86 7.60 -12.12
CA VAL A 194 9.64 7.95 -13.54
C VAL A 194 9.91 6.75 -14.45
N GLU A 195 10.99 6.02 -14.20
CA GLU A 195 11.36 4.84 -14.95
C GLU A 195 10.32 3.71 -14.79
N PHE A 196 9.81 3.52 -13.57
CA PHE A 196 8.70 2.61 -13.29
C PHE A 196 7.44 3.02 -14.06
N LEU A 197 7.02 4.28 -14.00
CA LEU A 197 5.85 4.79 -14.73
C LEU A 197 6.00 4.59 -16.25
N ARG A 198 7.20 4.82 -16.80
CA ARG A 198 7.48 4.58 -18.22
C ARG A 198 7.26 3.12 -18.60
N ARG A 199 7.77 2.18 -17.79
CA ARG A 199 7.57 0.74 -18.03
C ARG A 199 6.11 0.34 -17.83
N TYR A 200 5.47 0.84 -16.79
CA TYR A 200 4.06 0.58 -16.49
C TYR A 200 3.16 0.96 -17.66
N ARG A 201 3.34 2.17 -18.20
CA ARG A 201 2.57 2.69 -19.35
C ARG A 201 2.91 2.01 -20.68
N GLY A 202 4.10 1.41 -20.78
CA GLY A 202 4.55 0.68 -21.97
C GLY A 202 4.16 -0.80 -21.95
N ALA A 203 3.66 -1.32 -20.84
CA ALA A 203 3.18 -2.69 -20.73
C ALA A 203 1.72 -2.79 -21.21
N GLU A 204 1.35 -3.97 -21.71
CA GLU A 204 -0.06 -4.26 -21.99
C GLU A 204 -0.85 -4.25 -20.68
N PRO A 205 -1.98 -3.52 -20.62
CA PRO A 205 -2.84 -3.54 -19.45
C PRO A 205 -3.31 -4.97 -19.16
N GLY A 206 -3.15 -5.40 -17.91
CA GLY A 206 -3.74 -6.65 -17.45
C GLY A 206 -5.29 -6.58 -17.50
N PRO A 207 -5.98 -7.73 -17.50
CA PRO A 207 -7.43 -7.75 -17.45
C PRO A 207 -7.93 -7.04 -16.20
N GLU A 208 -9.01 -6.28 -16.34
CA GLU A 208 -9.66 -5.68 -15.18
C GLU A 208 -10.24 -6.78 -14.29
N THR A 209 -10.13 -6.58 -12.97
CA THR A 209 -10.63 -7.57 -12.01
C THR A 209 -12.14 -7.43 -11.85
N ASP A 210 -12.87 -8.48 -12.22
CA ASP A 210 -14.26 -8.64 -11.84
C ASP A 210 -14.36 -9.16 -10.40
N TYR A 211 -14.43 -8.22 -9.46
CA TYR A 211 -14.54 -8.53 -8.03
C TYR A 211 -15.82 -9.29 -7.67
N ALA A 212 -16.92 -9.09 -8.41
CA ALA A 212 -18.19 -9.78 -8.13
C ALA A 212 -18.11 -11.25 -8.52
N THR A 213 -17.56 -11.55 -9.69
CA THR A 213 -17.31 -12.93 -10.13
C THR A 213 -16.28 -13.61 -9.22
N LEU A 214 -15.22 -12.92 -8.83
CA LEU A 214 -14.23 -13.45 -7.88
C LEU A 214 -14.87 -13.78 -6.52
N ALA A 215 -15.66 -12.85 -5.97
CA ALA A 215 -16.35 -13.03 -4.70
C ALA A 215 -17.29 -14.24 -4.73
N LYS A 216 -18.10 -14.37 -5.79
CA LYS A 216 -18.99 -15.51 -5.98
C LYS A 216 -18.23 -16.82 -6.14
N GLY A 217 -17.17 -16.83 -6.94
CA GLY A 217 -16.38 -18.03 -7.23
C GLY A 217 -15.62 -18.56 -6.01
N LEU A 218 -15.21 -17.68 -5.10
CA LEU A 218 -14.46 -18.04 -3.89
C LEU A 218 -15.31 -18.05 -2.61
N GLY A 219 -16.60 -17.70 -2.68
CA GLY A 219 -17.48 -17.62 -1.51
C GLY A 219 -17.07 -16.53 -0.52
N LEU A 220 -16.59 -15.38 -1.00
CA LEU A 220 -16.06 -14.30 -0.17
C LEU A 220 -17.20 -13.52 0.50
N PRO A 221 -17.17 -13.31 1.82
CA PRO A 221 -18.32 -12.77 2.55
C PRO A 221 -18.43 -11.24 2.51
N SER A 222 -17.39 -10.53 2.04
CA SER A 222 -17.40 -9.07 1.96
C SER A 222 -16.63 -8.53 0.75
N GLY A 223 -16.91 -7.27 0.39
CA GLY A 223 -16.13 -6.55 -0.63
C GLY A 223 -14.65 -6.47 -0.28
N ALA A 224 -14.32 -6.17 0.99
CA ALA A 224 -12.94 -6.15 1.45
C ALA A 224 -12.21 -7.49 1.26
N ASP A 225 -12.88 -8.61 1.52
CA ASP A 225 -12.30 -9.94 1.28
C ASP A 225 -12.05 -10.19 -0.22
N ALA A 226 -12.96 -9.74 -1.09
CA ALA A 226 -12.79 -9.80 -2.55
C ALA A 226 -11.63 -8.94 -3.06
N GLY A 227 -11.49 -7.73 -2.54
CA GLY A 227 -10.38 -6.83 -2.86
C GLY A 227 -9.03 -7.41 -2.44
N TYR A 228 -8.95 -7.90 -1.20
CA TYR A 228 -7.73 -8.52 -0.69
C TYR A 228 -7.38 -9.78 -1.49
N ALA A 229 -8.35 -10.67 -1.76
CA ALA A 229 -8.12 -11.87 -2.56
C ALA A 229 -7.59 -11.52 -3.96
N ALA A 230 -8.16 -10.52 -4.64
CA ALA A 230 -7.70 -10.05 -5.95
C ALA A 230 -6.23 -9.63 -5.94
N GLY A 231 -5.86 -8.76 -5.00
CA GLY A 231 -4.48 -8.31 -4.83
C GLY A 231 -3.53 -9.47 -4.52
N ARG A 232 -3.93 -10.38 -3.62
CA ARG A 232 -3.12 -11.56 -3.28
C ARG A 232 -2.91 -12.49 -4.47
N ILE A 233 -3.94 -12.77 -5.26
CA ILE A 233 -3.85 -13.56 -6.49
C ILE A 233 -2.87 -12.88 -7.45
N ARG A 234 -3.04 -11.58 -7.72
CA ARG A 234 -2.16 -10.82 -8.62
C ARG A 234 -0.69 -10.88 -8.18
N LEU A 235 -0.42 -10.69 -6.89
CA LEU A 235 0.94 -10.78 -6.35
C LEU A 235 1.54 -12.19 -6.51
N LEU A 236 0.77 -13.24 -6.26
CA LEU A 236 1.22 -14.63 -6.42
C LEU A 236 1.47 -15.00 -7.89
N VAL A 237 0.56 -14.63 -8.79
CA VAL A 237 0.70 -14.85 -10.23
C VAL A 237 1.90 -14.09 -10.79
N SER A 238 2.14 -12.85 -10.32
CA SER A 238 3.34 -12.08 -10.73
C SER A 238 4.66 -12.80 -10.40
N ARG A 239 4.65 -13.65 -9.37
CA ARG A 239 5.78 -14.49 -8.92
C ARG A 239 5.85 -15.84 -9.62
N GLY A 240 4.99 -16.09 -10.61
CA GLY A 240 5.00 -17.30 -11.44
C GLY A 240 4.09 -18.42 -10.94
N LEU A 241 3.23 -18.16 -9.96
CA LEU A 241 2.24 -19.14 -9.54
C LEU A 241 1.10 -19.24 -10.57
N GLY A 242 0.61 -20.46 -10.82
CA GLY A 242 -0.58 -20.66 -11.66
C GLY A 242 -1.81 -20.00 -11.03
N GLU A 243 -2.76 -19.56 -11.86
CA GLU A 243 -3.92 -18.79 -11.38
C GLU A 243 -4.80 -19.59 -10.40
N ASP A 244 -5.07 -20.87 -10.69
CA ASP A 244 -5.84 -21.75 -9.82
C ASP A 244 -5.16 -21.95 -8.46
N GLU A 245 -3.85 -22.16 -8.47
CA GLU A 245 -3.08 -22.31 -7.24
C GLU A 245 -3.05 -20.99 -6.45
N ALA A 246 -2.94 -19.85 -7.14
CA ALA A 246 -3.02 -18.53 -6.51
C ALA A 246 -4.37 -18.28 -5.85
N ARG A 247 -5.48 -18.69 -6.48
CA ARG A 247 -6.84 -18.62 -5.92
C ARG A 247 -6.97 -19.47 -4.65
N VAL A 248 -6.46 -20.71 -4.67
CA VAL A 248 -6.44 -21.60 -3.49
C VAL A 248 -5.65 -20.98 -2.34
N ARG A 249 -4.45 -20.46 -2.62
CA ARG A 249 -3.63 -19.82 -1.57
C ARG A 249 -4.26 -18.54 -1.02
N ALA A 250 -4.90 -17.74 -1.87
CA ALA A 250 -5.58 -16.52 -1.44
C ALA A 250 -6.79 -16.83 -0.54
N ALA A 251 -7.59 -17.84 -0.88
CA ALA A 251 -8.72 -18.26 -0.06
C ALA A 251 -8.28 -18.87 1.28
N ALA A 252 -7.19 -19.65 1.30
CA ALA A 252 -6.63 -20.20 2.53
C ALA A 252 -6.22 -19.10 3.53
N LEU A 253 -5.69 -17.96 3.05
CA LEU A 253 -5.35 -16.81 3.90
C LEU A 253 -6.58 -16.15 4.55
N LEU A 254 -7.75 -16.29 3.92
CA LEU A 254 -9.04 -15.82 4.43
C LEU A 254 -9.75 -16.85 5.32
N GLY A 255 -9.11 -18.00 5.60
CA GLY A 255 -9.71 -19.09 6.36
C GLY A 255 -10.80 -19.86 5.60
N LEU A 256 -10.80 -19.76 4.27
CA LEU A 256 -11.74 -20.46 3.39
C LEU A 256 -11.08 -21.74 2.85
N ASP A 257 -11.78 -22.86 2.94
CA ASP A 257 -11.33 -24.14 2.38
C ASP A 257 -11.97 -24.36 1.01
N LEU A 258 -11.17 -24.25 -0.06
CA LEU A 258 -11.59 -24.50 -1.44
C LEU A 258 -11.42 -25.97 -1.85
N ARG A 259 -10.89 -26.84 -0.99
CA ARG A 259 -10.76 -28.28 -1.28
C ARG A 259 -12.03 -29.00 -0.86
N ARG A 260 -13.11 -28.79 -1.61
CA ARG A 260 -14.32 -29.63 -1.57
C ARG A 260 -14.73 -30.01 -2.98
#